data_AF-A0A8J7ITY9-F1
#
_entry.id   AF-A0A8J7ITY9-F1
#
_cell.length_a   1.000
_cell.length_b   1.000
_cell.length_c   1.000
_cell.angle_alpha   90.00
_cell.angle_beta   90.00
_cell.angle_gamma   90.00
#
_symmetry.space_group_name_H-M   'P 1'
#
loop_
_entity.id
_entity.type
_entity.pdbx_description
1 polymer ?
#
loop_
_entity_poly.entity_id
_entity_poly.type
_entity_poly.pdbx_seq_one_letter_code
_entity_poly.pdbx_strand_id
1 'polypeptide(L)'
;MKLKTKCTIGLLLFVISAWLFTKGSEFAYSQKPIDYAHWLNLIGAVLLIFFNFIFPKNKIGIIASFLTTLGVIGHIGLNTIDFISWSFGNDVEGRGNFFNQLASTPSIAFPFVYVGPSLLFLGLSIHALNFFKSNMIGSILTISGAVFTGLGHFLWDERIYAAKGCTLFALGLILILNKLDKKTNKTLHNNGSRCTSP
;
A
#
# COMPACT_ATOMS: atom_id res chain seq x y z
N MET A 1 -3.71 4.74 19.68
CA MET A 1 -2.85 3.73 18.99
C MET A 1 -1.55 4.37 18.52
N LYS A 2 -0.40 3.71 18.76
CA LYS A 2 0.90 4.19 18.25
C LYS A 2 0.91 4.20 16.71
N LEU A 3 1.62 5.16 16.09
CA LEU A 3 1.69 5.30 14.62
C LEU A 3 2.14 4.01 13.92
N LYS A 4 3.13 3.31 14.50
CA LYS A 4 3.59 2.00 14.05
C LYS A 4 2.44 1.01 13.89
N THR A 5 1.57 0.89 14.90
CA THR A 5 0.43 -0.02 14.87
C THR A 5 -0.52 0.31 13.72
N LYS A 6 -0.79 1.59 13.46
CA LYS A 6 -1.62 2.00 12.31
C LYS A 6 -1.01 1.55 10.98
N CYS A 7 0.29 1.77 10.80
CA CYS A 7 1.00 1.37 9.59
C CYS A 7 1.03 -0.16 9.42
N THR A 8 1.29 -0.90 10.50
CA THR A 8 1.29 -2.37 10.47
C THR A 8 -0.10 -2.93 10.14
N ILE A 9 -1.16 -2.40 10.74
CA ILE A 9 -2.53 -2.78 10.37
C ILE A 9 -2.79 -2.46 8.90
N GLY A 10 -2.42 -1.26 8.44
CA GLY A 10 -2.55 -0.87 7.04
C GLY A 10 -1.90 -1.88 6.08
N LEU A 11 -0.66 -2.28 6.37
CA LEU A 11 0.06 -3.28 5.57
C LEU A 11 -0.60 -4.65 5.61
N LEU A 12 -1.09 -5.11 6.76
CA LEU A 12 -1.76 -6.40 6.88
C LEU A 12 -3.07 -6.42 6.09
N LEU A 13 -3.89 -5.37 6.19
CA LEU A 13 -5.14 -5.27 5.43
C LEU A 13 -4.87 -5.28 3.92
N PHE A 14 -3.81 -4.58 3.49
CA PHE A 14 -3.40 -4.49 2.09
C PHE A 14 -2.84 -5.83 1.54
N VAL A 15 -2.16 -6.61 2.38
CA VAL A 15 -1.74 -7.97 2.02
C VAL A 15 -2.94 -8.91 1.95
N ILE A 16 -3.85 -8.85 2.93
CA ILE A 16 -5.06 -9.67 2.93
C ILE A 16 -5.92 -9.39 1.69
N SER A 17 -6.13 -8.12 1.33
CA SER A 17 -6.85 -7.78 0.09
C SER A 17 -6.16 -8.34 -1.15
N ALA A 18 -4.83 -8.21 -1.24
CA ALA A 18 -4.06 -8.76 -2.37
C ALA A 18 -4.27 -10.27 -2.54
N TRP A 19 -4.30 -11.02 -1.44
CA TRP A 19 -4.61 -12.46 -1.47
C TRP A 19 -6.08 -12.77 -1.78
N LEU A 20 -7.02 -11.91 -1.39
CA LEU A 20 -8.41 -12.08 -1.80
C LEU A 20 -8.58 -11.90 -3.31
N PHE A 21 -7.85 -10.96 -3.92
CA PHE A 21 -7.90 -10.73 -5.37
C PHE A 21 -7.39 -11.92 -6.20
N THR A 22 -6.56 -12.80 -5.64
CA THR A 22 -6.11 -14.01 -6.33
C THR A 22 -7.21 -15.02 -6.57
N LYS A 23 -8.36 -14.90 -5.89
CA LYS A 23 -9.53 -15.76 -6.11
C LYS A 23 -10.34 -15.39 -7.37
N GLY A 24 -9.93 -14.36 -8.10
CA GLY A 24 -10.56 -13.93 -9.35
C GLY A 24 -11.63 -12.85 -9.17
N SER A 25 -12.06 -12.27 -10.30
CA SER A 25 -13.09 -11.22 -10.35
C SER A 25 -14.46 -11.74 -9.95
N GLU A 26 -14.81 -12.96 -10.36
CA GLU A 26 -16.07 -13.62 -9.96
C GLU A 26 -16.20 -13.77 -8.45
N PHE A 27 -15.09 -14.09 -7.77
CA PHE A 27 -15.07 -14.13 -6.31
C PHE A 27 -15.32 -12.74 -5.71
N ALA A 28 -14.72 -11.67 -6.23
CA ALA A 28 -14.94 -10.33 -5.73
C ALA A 28 -16.39 -9.86 -5.93
N TYR A 29 -16.96 -10.08 -7.13
CA TYR A 29 -18.33 -9.67 -7.46
C TYR A 29 -19.41 -10.47 -6.73
N SER A 30 -19.11 -11.70 -6.31
CA SER A 30 -20.03 -12.52 -5.52
C SER A 30 -20.01 -12.22 -4.02
N GLN A 31 -19.10 -11.37 -3.53
CA GLN A 31 -19.04 -11.01 -2.12
C GLN A 31 -20.30 -10.25 -1.70
N LYS A 32 -20.96 -10.75 -0.65
CA LYS A 32 -22.11 -10.13 0.00
C LYS A 32 -21.93 -10.21 1.52
N PRO A 33 -22.44 -9.25 2.31
CA PRO A 33 -23.22 -8.07 1.89
C PRO A 33 -22.38 -6.91 1.31
N ILE A 34 -21.05 -6.96 1.43
CA ILE A 34 -20.13 -5.91 0.98
C ILE A 34 -18.93 -6.49 0.23
N ASP A 35 -18.26 -5.66 -0.55
CA ASP A 35 -16.99 -5.97 -1.20
C ASP A 35 -15.81 -5.92 -0.21
N TYR A 36 -15.62 -7.00 0.54
CA TYR A 36 -14.55 -7.12 1.52
C TYR A 36 -13.16 -6.91 0.91
N ALA A 37 -12.92 -7.38 -0.31
CA ALA A 37 -11.60 -7.29 -0.93
C ALA A 37 -11.19 -5.83 -1.15
N HIS A 38 -12.05 -5.02 -1.77
CA HIS A 38 -11.77 -3.62 -2.04
C HIS A 38 -11.90 -2.74 -0.77
N TRP A 39 -12.78 -3.08 0.18
CA TRP A 39 -12.82 -2.38 1.48
C TRP A 39 -11.53 -2.54 2.29
N LEU A 40 -10.99 -3.76 2.38
CA LEU A 40 -9.72 -4.01 3.06
C LEU A 40 -8.57 -3.28 2.35
N ASN A 41 -8.58 -3.27 1.02
CA ASN A 41 -7.60 -2.57 0.21
C ASN A 41 -7.63 -1.04 0.45
N LEU A 42 -8.82 -0.44 0.46
CA LEU A 42 -9.03 0.98 0.72
C LEU A 42 -8.56 1.37 2.13
N ILE A 43 -9.05 0.68 3.16
CA ILE A 43 -8.69 0.97 4.56
C ILE A 43 -7.18 0.75 4.76
N GLY A 44 -6.64 -0.31 4.17
CA GLY A 44 -5.21 -0.58 4.11
C GLY A 44 -4.44 0.62 3.57
N ALA A 45 -4.73 1.04 2.35
CA ALA A 45 -4.07 2.18 1.69
C ALA A 45 -4.17 3.48 2.50
N VAL A 46 -5.35 3.83 3.02
CA VAL A 46 -5.55 5.04 3.84
C VAL A 46 -4.66 5.01 5.09
N LEU A 47 -4.53 3.87 5.76
CA LEU A 47 -3.66 3.74 6.93
C LEU A 47 -2.17 3.84 6.56
N LEU A 48 -1.77 3.52 5.33
CA LEU A 48 -0.38 3.64 4.89
C LEU A 48 0.09 5.10 4.79
N ILE A 49 -0.81 6.08 4.75
CA ILE A 49 -0.43 7.50 4.84
C ILE A 49 0.34 7.82 6.13
N PHE A 50 0.14 7.03 7.20
CA PHE A 50 0.81 7.26 8.47
C PHE A 50 2.33 7.04 8.41
N PHE A 51 2.85 6.35 7.39
CA PHE A 51 4.29 6.24 7.14
C PHE A 51 4.94 7.61 6.95
N ASN A 52 4.19 8.58 6.41
CA ASN A 52 4.67 9.95 6.28
C ASN A 52 4.99 10.59 7.62
N PHE A 53 4.41 10.16 8.74
CA PHE A 53 4.74 10.73 10.06
C PHE A 53 5.86 9.96 10.78
N ILE A 54 6.22 8.76 10.31
CA ILE A 54 7.25 7.92 10.93
C ILE A 54 8.62 8.13 10.26
N PHE A 55 8.64 8.28 8.94
CA PHE A 55 9.87 8.35 8.19
C PHE A 55 10.52 9.75 8.18
N PRO A 56 11.86 9.81 8.07
CA PRO A 56 12.62 11.06 8.17
C PRO A 56 12.25 12.06 7.07
N LYS A 57 12.26 13.35 7.41
CA LYS A 57 11.88 14.47 6.53
C LYS A 57 13.07 15.11 5.80
N ASN A 58 14.03 14.30 5.39
CA ASN A 58 15.12 14.76 4.52
C ASN A 58 14.60 14.97 3.08
N LYS A 59 15.45 15.46 2.17
CA LYS A 59 15.06 15.75 0.76
C LYS A 59 14.35 14.56 0.09
N ILE A 60 14.89 13.35 0.26
CA ILE A 60 14.30 12.10 -0.27
C ILE A 60 12.95 11.82 0.39
N GLY A 61 12.88 11.91 1.71
CA GLY A 61 11.66 11.66 2.50
C GLY A 61 10.53 12.64 2.22
N ILE A 62 10.82 13.87 1.81
CA ILE A 62 9.82 14.84 1.36
C ILE A 62 9.17 14.36 0.05
N ILE A 63 9.99 14.01 -0.95
CA ILE A 63 9.53 13.46 -2.23
C ILE A 63 8.73 12.18 -2.01
N ALA A 64 9.27 11.28 -1.19
CA ALA A 64 8.61 10.03 -0.81
C ALA A 64 7.24 10.29 -0.16
N SER A 65 7.16 11.27 0.76
CA SER A 65 5.91 11.60 1.44
C SER A 65 4.86 12.13 0.46
N PHE A 66 5.26 13.01 -0.45
CA PHE A 66 4.39 13.55 -1.49
C PHE A 66 3.84 12.43 -2.38
N LEU A 67 4.71 11.55 -2.87
CA LEU A 67 4.32 10.41 -3.70
C LEU A 67 3.41 9.42 -2.96
N THR A 68 3.71 9.11 -1.69
CA THR A 68 2.84 8.27 -0.85
C THR A 68 1.45 8.90 -0.70
N THR A 69 1.35 10.22 -0.47
CA THR A 69 0.06 10.90 -0.38
C THR A 69 -0.72 10.83 -1.69
N LEU A 70 -0.07 11.11 -2.84
CA LEU A 70 -0.71 10.95 -4.15
C LEU A 70 -1.15 9.50 -4.39
N GLY A 71 -0.35 8.53 -3.96
CA GLY A 71 -0.68 7.11 -4.06
C GLY A 71 -1.91 6.71 -3.26
N VAL A 72 -2.05 7.23 -2.04
CA VAL A 72 -3.25 7.01 -1.22
C VAL A 72 -4.48 7.62 -1.91
N ILE A 73 -4.38 8.84 -2.45
CA ILE A 73 -5.46 9.47 -3.23
C ILE A 73 -5.82 8.61 -4.44
N GLY A 74 -4.81 8.10 -5.16
CA GLY A 74 -4.99 7.17 -6.28
C GLY A 74 -5.76 5.92 -5.88
N HIS A 75 -5.38 5.29 -4.77
CA HIS A 75 -6.09 4.11 -4.24
C HIS A 75 -7.52 4.42 -3.79
N ILE A 76 -7.79 5.59 -3.22
CA ILE A 76 -9.17 5.99 -2.89
C ILE A 76 -10.00 6.04 -4.17
N GLY A 77 -9.48 6.68 -5.23
CA GLY A 77 -10.15 6.73 -6.53
C GLY A 77 -10.37 5.34 -7.15
N LEU A 78 -9.33 4.50 -7.19
CA LEU A 78 -9.42 3.14 -7.73
C LEU A 78 -10.46 2.30 -6.99
N ASN A 79 -10.40 2.23 -5.66
CA ASN A 79 -11.37 1.42 -4.91
C ASN A 79 -12.80 1.99 -5.03
N THR A 80 -12.96 3.30 -5.22
CA THR A 80 -14.29 3.88 -5.52
C THR A 80 -14.83 3.39 -6.86
N ILE A 81 -13.99 3.33 -7.90
CA ILE A 81 -14.32 2.73 -9.20
C ILE A 81 -14.68 1.25 -9.03
N ASP A 82 -13.90 0.52 -8.24
CA ASP A 82 -14.14 -0.91 -7.99
C ASP A 82 -15.47 -1.15 -7.26
N PHE A 83 -15.84 -0.31 -6.29
CA PHE A 83 -17.15 -0.40 -5.62
C PHE A 83 -18.31 -0.13 -6.58
N ILE A 84 -18.16 0.83 -7.49
CA ILE A 84 -19.15 1.07 -8.55
C ILE A 84 -19.28 -0.17 -9.42
N SER A 85 -18.16 -0.75 -9.87
CA SER A 85 -18.13 -1.99 -10.66
C SER A 85 -18.80 -3.18 -9.94
N TRP A 86 -18.51 -3.34 -8.65
CA TRP A 86 -19.11 -4.36 -7.79
C TRP A 86 -20.62 -4.17 -7.65
N SER A 87 -21.10 -2.93 -7.58
CA SER A 87 -22.52 -2.61 -7.40
C SER A 87 -23.43 -3.11 -8.54
N PHE A 88 -22.87 -3.40 -9.73
CA PHE A 88 -23.62 -4.00 -10.84
C PHE A 88 -24.04 -5.46 -10.60
N GLY A 89 -23.44 -6.17 -9.64
CA GLY A 89 -23.82 -7.55 -9.31
C GLY A 89 -23.72 -8.50 -10.50
N ASN A 90 -24.88 -8.95 -11.02
CA ASN A 90 -24.95 -9.86 -12.18
C ASN A 90 -25.13 -9.13 -13.52
N ASP A 91 -25.21 -7.79 -13.54
CA ASP A 91 -25.34 -7.00 -14.76
C ASP A 91 -23.97 -6.84 -15.44
N VAL A 92 -23.61 -7.86 -16.24
CA VAL A 92 -22.35 -7.91 -16.98
C VAL A 92 -22.30 -6.85 -18.09
N GLU A 93 -23.42 -6.57 -18.75
CA GLU A 93 -23.50 -5.60 -19.85
C GLU A 93 -23.32 -4.17 -19.33
N GLY A 94 -24.04 -3.81 -18.26
CA GLY A 94 -23.90 -2.50 -17.61
C GLY A 94 -22.47 -2.26 -17.12
N ARG A 95 -21.84 -3.29 -16.52
CA ARG A 95 -20.44 -3.22 -16.10
C ARG A 95 -19.48 -3.04 -17.29
N GLY A 96 -19.73 -3.75 -18.39
CA GLY A 96 -18.94 -3.60 -19.63
C GLY A 96 -19.01 -2.18 -20.19
N ASN A 97 -20.22 -1.60 -20.26
CA ASN A 97 -20.43 -0.22 -20.70
C ASN A 97 -19.75 0.79 -19.78
N PHE A 98 -19.81 0.58 -18.47
CA PHE A 98 -19.09 1.39 -17.49
C PHE A 98 -17.58 1.40 -17.74
N PHE A 99 -16.95 0.23 -17.92
CA PHE A 99 -15.52 0.16 -18.19
C PHE A 99 -15.13 0.75 -19.55
N ASN A 100 -15.97 0.60 -20.57
CA ASN A 100 -15.76 1.25 -21.88
C ASN A 100 -15.77 2.78 -21.78
N GLN A 101 -16.71 3.35 -21.01
CA GLN A 101 -16.76 4.79 -20.75
C GLN A 101 -15.57 5.26 -19.91
N LEU A 102 -15.19 4.49 -18.89
CA LEU A 102 -14.04 4.80 -18.05
C LEU A 102 -12.75 4.83 -18.89
N ALA A 103 -12.53 3.82 -19.72
CA ALA A 103 -11.37 3.74 -20.61
C ALA A 103 -11.33 4.88 -21.64
N SER A 104 -12.49 5.36 -22.11
CA SER A 104 -12.59 6.51 -23.02
C SER A 104 -12.53 7.87 -22.31
N THR A 105 -12.38 7.90 -20.97
CA THR A 105 -12.26 9.13 -20.17
C THR A 105 -10.89 9.22 -19.49
N PRO A 106 -9.82 9.62 -20.21
CA PRO A 106 -8.44 9.62 -19.69
C PRO A 106 -8.24 10.46 -18.42
N SER A 107 -9.01 11.53 -18.25
CA SER A 107 -8.96 12.38 -17.05
C SER A 107 -9.33 11.65 -15.75
N ILE A 108 -9.98 10.48 -15.84
CA ILE A 108 -10.29 9.61 -14.70
C ILE A 108 -9.39 8.36 -14.74
N ALA A 109 -9.33 7.67 -15.88
CA ALA A 109 -8.58 6.42 -16.00
C ALA A 109 -7.08 6.60 -15.72
N PHE A 110 -6.46 7.66 -16.24
CA PHE A 110 -5.03 7.89 -16.05
C PHE A 110 -4.63 8.11 -14.57
N PRO A 111 -5.21 9.08 -13.85
CA PRO A 111 -4.82 9.32 -12.47
C PRO A 111 -5.24 8.20 -11.51
N PHE A 112 -6.37 7.54 -11.71
CA PHE A 112 -6.91 6.61 -10.70
C PHE A 112 -6.72 5.13 -11.03
N VAL A 113 -6.66 4.74 -12.31
CA VAL A 113 -6.49 3.34 -12.72
C VAL A 113 -5.03 3.04 -13.03
N TYR A 114 -4.39 3.84 -13.88
CA TYR A 114 -3.06 3.51 -14.40
C TYR A 114 -1.90 3.99 -13.51
N VAL A 115 -1.94 5.24 -13.03
CA VAL A 115 -0.79 5.86 -12.36
C VAL A 115 -0.92 5.89 -10.85
N GLY A 116 -2.06 6.37 -10.34
CA GLY A 116 -2.25 6.69 -8.93
C GLY A 116 -1.87 5.55 -7.97
N PRO A 117 -2.46 4.35 -8.08
CA PRO A 117 -2.16 3.23 -7.20
C PRO A 117 -0.66 2.90 -7.13
N SER A 118 0.04 2.94 -8.27
CA SER A 118 1.48 2.68 -8.38
C SER A 118 2.33 3.69 -7.60
N LEU A 119 1.86 4.94 -7.44
CA LEU A 119 2.57 5.96 -6.66
C LEU A 119 2.67 5.60 -5.18
N LEU A 120 1.74 4.80 -4.64
CA LEU A 120 1.80 4.36 -3.24
C LEU A 120 3.02 3.47 -2.99
N PHE A 121 3.19 2.46 -3.84
CA PHE A 121 4.34 1.55 -3.81
C PHE A 121 5.65 2.30 -4.06
N LEU A 122 5.65 3.23 -5.02
CA LEU A 122 6.82 4.04 -5.33
C LEU A 122 7.22 4.92 -4.15
N GLY A 123 6.29 5.69 -3.59
CA GLY A 123 6.56 6.59 -2.46
C GLY A 123 7.09 5.85 -1.25
N LEU A 124 6.48 4.72 -0.88
CA LEU A 124 6.94 3.89 0.24
C LEU A 124 8.29 3.20 -0.04
N SER A 125 8.58 2.83 -1.29
CA SER A 125 9.90 2.29 -1.67
C SER A 125 10.99 3.35 -1.59
N ILE A 126 10.69 4.59 -2.01
CA ILE A 126 11.63 5.72 -1.87
C ILE A 126 11.86 6.04 -0.40
N HIS A 127 10.82 5.96 0.45
CA HIS A 127 11.00 6.03 1.90
C HIS A 127 11.97 4.96 2.40
N ALA A 128 11.84 3.73 1.93
CA ALA A 128 12.72 2.62 2.31
C ALA A 128 14.19 2.84 1.90
N LEU A 129 14.46 3.56 0.79
CA LEU A 129 15.84 3.89 0.38
C LEU A 129 16.62 4.69 1.43
N ASN A 130 15.94 5.52 2.24
CA ASN A 130 16.59 6.21 3.37
C ASN A 130 17.22 5.25 4.39
N PHE A 131 16.76 3.99 4.39
CA PHE A 131 17.21 2.98 5.33
C PHE A 131 18.19 1.99 4.71
N PHE A 132 18.61 2.13 3.45
CA PHE A 132 19.42 1.12 2.76
C PHE A 132 20.68 0.72 3.54
N LYS A 133 21.44 1.69 4.08
CA LYS A 133 22.63 1.42 4.90
C LYS A 133 22.30 0.87 6.29
N SER A 134 21.18 1.30 6.86
CA SER A 134 20.82 0.97 8.25
C SER A 134 19.99 -0.31 8.38
N ASN A 135 19.24 -0.69 7.35
CA ASN A 135 18.36 -1.84 7.26
C ASN A 135 18.27 -2.32 5.81
N MET A 136 19.37 -2.86 5.32
CA MET A 136 19.52 -3.29 3.94
C MET A 136 18.47 -4.34 3.55
N ILE A 137 18.26 -5.36 4.39
CA ILE A 137 17.29 -6.44 4.14
C ILE A 137 15.88 -5.87 3.98
N GLY A 138 15.43 -5.01 4.92
CA GLY A 138 14.12 -4.39 4.84
C GLY A 138 13.95 -3.55 3.58
N SER A 139 14.98 -2.78 3.22
CA SER A 139 14.95 -1.91 2.05
C SER A 139 14.89 -2.69 0.73
N ILE A 140 15.70 -3.76 0.61
CA ILE A 140 15.73 -4.63 -0.57
C ILE A 140 14.38 -5.33 -0.73
N LEU A 141 13.82 -5.90 0.35
CA LEU A 141 12.52 -6.57 0.32
C LEU A 141 11.39 -5.62 -0.09
N THR A 142 11.40 -4.38 0.43
CA THR A 142 10.41 -3.37 0.01
C THR A 142 10.53 -3.07 -1.48
N ILE A 143 11.73 -2.75 -1.97
CA ILE A 143 11.91 -2.35 -3.37
C ILE A 143 11.61 -3.51 -4.32
N SER A 144 12.13 -4.71 -4.04
CA SER A 144 11.87 -5.88 -4.88
C SER A 144 10.39 -6.28 -4.83
N GLY A 145 9.77 -6.24 -3.65
CA GLY A 145 8.34 -6.51 -3.50
C GLY A 145 7.46 -5.54 -4.30
N ALA A 146 7.78 -4.25 -4.31
CA ALA A 146 7.08 -3.26 -5.15
C ALA A 146 7.21 -3.59 -6.64
N VAL A 147 8.43 -3.91 -7.10
CA VAL A 147 8.67 -4.31 -8.50
C VAL A 147 7.89 -5.58 -8.84
N PHE A 148 7.98 -6.64 -8.03
CA PHE A 148 7.22 -7.88 -8.24
C PHE A 148 5.71 -7.66 -8.23
N THR A 149 5.20 -6.74 -7.40
CA THR A 149 3.78 -6.39 -7.40
C THR A 149 3.36 -5.77 -8.73
N GLY A 150 4.16 -4.80 -9.23
CA GLY A 150 3.93 -4.18 -10.52
C GLY A 150 4.02 -5.17 -11.68
N LEU A 151 5.08 -5.98 -11.74
CA LEU A 151 5.26 -6.98 -12.81
C LEU A 151 4.13 -8.02 -12.79
N GLY A 152 3.74 -8.50 -11.61
CA GLY A 152 2.64 -9.46 -11.47
C GLY A 152 1.30 -8.91 -11.92
N HIS A 153 1.05 -7.61 -11.70
CA HIS A 153 -0.19 -6.96 -12.10
C HIS A 153 -0.21 -6.59 -13.60
N PHE A 154 0.89 -6.06 -14.14
CA PHE A 154 0.89 -5.48 -15.49
C PHE A 154 1.44 -6.40 -16.59
N LEU A 155 2.40 -7.28 -16.30
CA LEU A 155 3.05 -8.10 -17.33
C LEU A 155 2.54 -9.54 -17.36
N TRP A 156 2.31 -10.12 -16.21
CA TRP A 156 1.99 -11.55 -16.13
C TRP A 156 0.49 -11.83 -16.02
N ASP A 157 -0.34 -10.83 -15.71
CA ASP A 157 -1.78 -10.97 -15.40
C ASP A 157 -2.06 -12.08 -14.35
N GLU A 158 -1.04 -12.36 -13.54
CA GLU A 158 -1.00 -13.47 -12.60
C GLU A 158 -1.07 -12.88 -11.20
N ARG A 159 -2.30 -12.75 -10.71
CA ARG A 159 -2.65 -12.12 -9.43
C ARG A 159 -1.87 -12.73 -8.25
N ILE A 160 -1.48 -13.99 -8.35
CA ILE A 160 -0.65 -14.67 -7.35
C ILE A 160 0.74 -14.04 -7.20
N TYR A 161 1.38 -13.62 -8.29
CA TYR A 161 2.68 -12.95 -8.20
C TYR A 161 2.54 -11.56 -7.63
N ALA A 162 1.46 -10.85 -7.96
CA ALA A 162 1.14 -9.56 -7.36
C ALA A 162 0.95 -9.69 -5.83
N ALA A 163 0.21 -10.70 -5.36
CA ALA A 163 0.00 -10.94 -3.93
C ALA A 163 1.30 -11.33 -3.19
N LYS A 164 2.14 -12.18 -3.80
CA LYS A 164 3.47 -12.51 -3.27
C LYS A 164 4.37 -11.27 -3.20
N GLY A 165 4.39 -10.44 -4.25
CA GLY A 165 5.11 -9.17 -4.28
C GLY A 165 4.66 -8.24 -3.16
N CYS A 166 3.34 -8.07 -2.98
CA CYS A 166 2.76 -7.24 -1.93
C CYS A 166 3.14 -7.75 -0.53
N THR A 167 3.17 -9.07 -0.34
CA THR A 167 3.62 -9.70 0.90
C THR A 167 5.08 -9.38 1.19
N LEU A 168 5.98 -9.54 0.21
CA LEU A 168 7.40 -9.19 0.35
C LEU A 168 7.59 -7.70 0.65
N PHE A 169 6.85 -6.85 -0.05
CA PHE A 169 6.86 -5.40 0.15
C PHE A 169 6.50 -5.02 1.59
N ALA A 170 5.40 -5.58 2.10
CA ALA A 170 4.91 -5.35 3.46
C ALA A 170 5.89 -5.87 4.51
N LEU A 171 6.47 -7.06 4.33
CA LEU A 171 7.50 -7.61 5.21
C LEU A 171 8.72 -6.69 5.30
N GLY A 172 9.19 -6.17 4.16
CA GLY A 172 10.29 -5.21 4.12
C GLY A 172 10.00 -3.96 4.97
N LEU A 173 8.82 -3.36 4.82
CA LEU A 173 8.42 -2.17 5.58
C LEU A 173 8.24 -2.46 7.07
N ILE A 174 7.69 -3.62 7.44
CA ILE A 174 7.56 -4.04 8.84
C ILE A 174 8.95 -4.19 9.49
N LEU A 175 9.92 -4.77 8.79
CA LEU A 175 11.30 -4.86 9.28
C LEU A 175 11.92 -3.48 9.52
N ILE A 176 11.67 -2.52 8.63
CA ILE A 176 12.13 -1.14 8.80
C ILE A 176 11.47 -0.50 10.03
N LEU A 177 10.14 -0.61 10.16
CA LEU A 177 9.38 -0.07 11.30
C LEU A 177 9.86 -0.63 12.64
N ASN A 178 10.10 -1.94 12.72
CA ASN A 178 10.57 -2.58 13.96
C ASN A 178 11.97 -2.11 14.36
N LYS A 179 12.84 -1.84 13.38
CA LYS A 179 14.18 -1.32 13.66
C LYS A 179 14.15 0.14 14.14
N LEU A 180 13.28 0.96 13.55
CA LEU A 180 13.05 2.34 13.99
C LEU A 180 12.57 2.40 15.44
N ASP A 181 11.56 1.60 15.79
CA ASP A 181 10.99 1.54 17.14
C ASP A 181 12.01 1.10 18.19
N LYS A 182 12.83 0.08 17.88
CA LYS A 182 13.95 -0.34 18.76
C LYS A 182 14.95 0.79 19.01
N LYS A 183 15.30 1.57 17.97
CA LYS A 183 16.23 2.69 18.10
C LYS A 183 15.64 3.78 18.99
N THR A 184 14.37 4.14 18.78
CA THR A 184 13.67 5.16 19.59
C THR A 184 13.59 4.75 21.06
N ASN A 185 13.21 3.51 21.36
CA ASN A 185 13.12 3.02 22.75
C ASN A 185 14.50 2.97 23.45
N LYS A 186 15.57 2.60 22.73
CA LYS A 186 16.94 2.64 23.26
C LYS A 186 17.37 4.07 23.62
N THR A 187 17.06 5.06 22.78
CA THR A 187 17.37 6.47 23.05
C THR A 187 16.63 6.99 24.29
N LEU A 188 15.34 6.65 24.43
CA LEU A 188 14.55 7.04 25.61
C LEU A 188 15.10 6.43 26.90
N HIS A 189 15.45 5.14 26.89
CA HIS A 189 16.05 4.47 28.04
C HIS A 189 17.38 5.11 28.47
N ASN A 190 18.27 5.39 27.50
CA ASN A 190 19.57 6.01 27.78
C ASN A 190 19.47 7.44 28.30
N ASN A 191 18.45 8.20 27.89
CA ASN A 191 18.21 9.55 28.40
C ASN A 191 17.56 9.53 29.79
N GLY A 192 16.67 8.57 30.06
CA GLY A 192 16.07 8.37 31.39
C GLY A 192 17.10 7.97 32.46
N SER A 193 18.08 7.14 32.11
CA SER A 193 19.14 6.71 33.02
C SER A 193 20.21 7.78 33.31
N ARG A 194 20.29 8.85 32.50
CA ARG A 194 21.22 9.98 32.76
C ARG A 194 20.65 11.01 33.74
N CYS A 195 19.34 11.03 33.95
CA CYS A 195 18.69 11.95 34.89
C CYS A 195 18.62 11.40 36.33
N THR A 196 19.14 10.19 36.58
CA THR A 196 19.09 9.52 37.90
C THR A 196 20.46 9.29 38.53
N SER A 197 21.53 9.90 37.99
CA SER A 197 22.84 9.92 38.64
C SER A 197 22.92 11.16 39.55
N PRO A 198 22.90 11.01 40.89
CA PRO A 198 23.03 12.12 41.84
C PRO A 198 24.40 12.80 41.78
#